data_AF-A0A0N5CUK8-F1
#
_entry.id   AF-A0A0N5CUK8-F1
#
_cell.length_a   1.000
_cell.length_b   1.000
_cell.length_c   1.000
_cell.angle_alpha   90.00
_cell.angle_beta   90.00
_cell.angle_gamma   90.00
#
_symmetry.space_group_name_H-M   'P 1'
#
loop_
_entity.id
_entity.type
_entity.pdbx_description
1 polymer ?
#
loop_
_entity_poly.entity_id
_entity_poly.type
_entity_poly.pdbx_seq_one_letter_code
_entity_poly.pdbx_strand_id
1 'polypeptide(L)'
;VNINFAAIDLSANCDQESDHIKLGRCLRPWLDLWEMIRVQESHASNFLFPIPFYSRESVLYLCSAYLDSRSTCMTPKVLNRCKQNEMIAFIQSHMQYYCGNKAKIAFTKFECLRDALISASKCWPHLEGVPLPSYQAGKCEVMSKFFNCVLPTVEEKCKSSAVYTLVDAISSFGCIIRNELVKQSAKYVEKVNSTGQLTDKFGQKYIRDELSAVLPALDEEKHGQ
;
A
#
# COMPACT_ATOMS: atom_id res chain seq x y z
N VAL A 1 -27.03 1.12 -3.34
CA VAL A 1 -27.53 0.88 -1.96
C VAL A 1 -26.73 1.78 -1.03
N ASN A 2 -27.36 2.78 -0.41
CA ASN A 2 -26.70 3.64 0.58
C ASN A 2 -26.60 2.83 1.89
N ILE A 3 -25.49 2.12 2.09
CA ILE A 3 -25.24 1.42 3.34
C ILE A 3 -24.74 2.47 4.33
N ASN A 4 -25.65 2.94 5.18
CA ASN A 4 -25.32 3.81 6.29
C ASN A 4 -24.57 2.95 7.32
N PHE A 5 -23.23 2.91 7.25
CA PHE A 5 -22.42 2.17 8.19
C PHE A 5 -22.48 2.86 9.56
N ALA A 6 -23.21 2.25 10.50
CA ALA A 6 -23.13 2.64 11.90
C ALA A 6 -21.67 2.57 12.35
N ALA A 7 -21.20 3.63 13.02
CA ALA A 7 -19.84 3.65 13.56
C ALA A 7 -19.63 2.44 14.47
N ILE A 8 -18.54 1.69 14.25
CA ILE A 8 -18.25 0.50 15.05
C ILE A 8 -18.08 0.87 16.53
N ASP A 9 -18.79 0.16 17.40
CA ASP A 9 -18.70 0.35 18.84
C ASP A 9 -17.65 -0.58 19.44
N LEU A 10 -16.57 0.01 19.94
CA LEU A 10 -15.39 -0.69 20.47
C LEU A 10 -15.15 -0.28 21.91
N SER A 11 -14.53 -1.18 22.67
CA SER A 11 -14.04 -0.86 24.02
C SER A 11 -13.07 0.33 24.01
N ALA A 12 -12.75 0.87 25.20
CA ALA A 12 -11.87 2.02 25.32
C ALA A 12 -10.45 1.76 24.79
N ASN A 13 -9.94 0.53 25.00
CA ASN A 13 -8.56 0.15 24.71
C ASN A 13 -8.42 -0.78 23.50
N CYS A 14 -9.53 -1.28 22.93
CA CYS A 14 -9.52 -2.12 21.74
C CYS A 14 -8.68 -3.39 21.91
N ASP A 15 -8.80 -4.01 23.07
CA ASP A 15 -8.03 -5.16 23.54
C ASP A 15 -8.91 -6.39 23.83
N GLN A 16 -10.22 -6.27 23.64
CA GLN A 16 -11.15 -7.37 23.86
C GLN A 16 -11.32 -8.20 22.58
N GLU A 17 -11.49 -9.51 22.73
CA GLU A 17 -11.82 -10.42 21.61
C GLU A 17 -13.03 -9.93 20.80
N SER A 18 -14.03 -9.35 21.47
CA SER A 18 -15.20 -8.78 20.79
C SER A 18 -14.85 -7.59 19.89
N ASP A 19 -13.84 -6.80 20.21
CA ASP A 19 -13.35 -5.70 19.38
C ASP A 19 -12.64 -6.24 18.14
N HIS A 20 -11.83 -7.29 18.29
CA HIS A 20 -11.18 -7.99 17.18
C HIS A 20 -12.21 -8.52 16.18
N ILE A 21 -13.29 -9.16 16.65
CA ILE A 21 -14.37 -9.66 15.79
C ILE A 21 -15.09 -8.51 15.06
N LYS A 22 -15.42 -7.42 15.77
CA LYS A 22 -16.10 -6.25 15.17
C LYS A 22 -15.23 -5.57 14.11
N LEU A 23 -13.95 -5.38 14.40
CA LEU A 23 -12.98 -4.83 13.45
C LEU A 23 -12.81 -5.75 12.24
N GLY A 24 -12.63 -7.05 12.46
CA GLY A 24 -12.49 -8.04 11.39
C GLY A 24 -13.70 -8.06 10.45
N ARG A 25 -14.91 -7.94 11.00
CA ARG A 25 -16.15 -7.82 10.19
C ARG A 25 -16.20 -6.51 9.40
N CYS A 26 -15.82 -5.39 10.02
CA CYS A 26 -15.82 -4.09 9.35
C CYS A 26 -14.81 -4.06 8.19
N LEU A 27 -13.60 -4.58 8.44
CA LEU A 27 -12.49 -4.62 7.47
C LEU A 27 -12.63 -5.75 6.44
N ARG A 28 -13.64 -6.63 6.60
CA ARG A 28 -13.83 -7.82 5.78
C ARG A 28 -13.84 -7.54 4.27
N PRO A 29 -14.52 -6.49 3.74
CA PRO A 29 -14.50 -6.22 2.31
C PRO A 29 -13.10 -5.99 1.74
N TRP A 30 -12.23 -5.30 2.49
CA TRP A 30 -10.84 -5.11 2.08
C TRP A 30 -10.03 -6.40 2.19
N LEU A 31 -10.21 -7.17 3.27
CA LEU A 31 -9.52 -8.44 3.49
C LEU A 31 -9.85 -9.48 2.40
N ASP A 32 -11.12 -9.57 2.00
CA ASP A 32 -11.54 -10.47 0.91
C ASP A 32 -10.95 -10.05 -0.43
N LEU A 33 -10.93 -8.75 -0.74
CA LEU A 33 -10.31 -8.23 -1.95
C LEU A 33 -8.80 -8.48 -1.97
N TRP A 34 -8.12 -8.29 -0.84
CA TRP A 34 -6.71 -8.58 -0.66
C TRP A 34 -6.39 -10.06 -0.94
N GLU A 35 -7.15 -10.99 -0.37
CA GLU A 35 -6.95 -12.41 -0.62
C GLU A 35 -7.28 -12.81 -2.07
N MET A 36 -8.32 -12.23 -2.66
CA MET A 36 -8.65 -12.45 -4.07
C MET A 36 -7.50 -12.03 -4.99
N ILE A 37 -6.93 -10.83 -4.79
CA ILE A 37 -5.79 -10.34 -5.57
C ILE A 37 -4.55 -11.21 -5.31
N ARG A 38 -4.29 -11.64 -4.07
CA ARG A 38 -3.19 -12.56 -3.76
C ARG A 38 -3.28 -13.87 -4.53
N VAL A 39 -4.49 -14.40 -4.71
CA VAL A 39 -4.71 -15.62 -5.50
C VAL A 39 -4.54 -15.36 -7.00
N GLN A 40 -5.07 -14.24 -7.51
CA GLN A 40 -4.97 -13.88 -8.93
C GLN A 40 -3.53 -13.53 -9.35
N GLU A 41 -2.80 -12.81 -8.50
CA GLU A 41 -1.43 -12.35 -8.73
C GLU A 41 -0.44 -13.16 -7.88
N SER A 42 -0.50 -14.49 -8.05
CA SER A 42 0.19 -15.47 -7.21
C SER A 42 1.71 -15.37 -7.22
N HIS A 43 2.31 -14.72 -8.23
CA HIS A 43 3.76 -14.49 -8.29
C HIS A 43 4.29 -13.66 -7.10
N ALA A 44 3.43 -12.87 -6.46
CA ALA A 44 3.78 -12.05 -5.30
C ALA A 44 3.03 -12.46 -4.02
N SER A 45 2.28 -13.57 -4.00
CA SER A 45 1.42 -13.96 -2.87
C SER A 45 2.18 -14.20 -1.56
N ASN A 46 3.47 -14.56 -1.68
CA ASN A 46 4.36 -14.90 -0.57
C ASN A 46 5.43 -13.82 -0.32
N PHE A 47 5.25 -12.62 -0.85
CA PHE A 47 6.14 -11.50 -0.55
C PHE A 47 5.70 -10.76 0.69
N LEU A 48 6.68 -10.40 1.52
CA LEU A 48 6.47 -9.51 2.67
C LEU A 48 5.98 -8.12 2.25
N PHE A 49 6.36 -7.66 1.06
CA PHE A 49 6.01 -6.34 0.52
C PHE A 49 5.45 -6.49 -0.92
N PRO A 50 4.21 -7.00 -1.07
CA PRO A 50 3.71 -7.46 -2.36
C PRO A 50 3.12 -6.34 -3.24
N ILE A 51 2.64 -5.23 -2.66
CA ILE A 51 1.96 -4.15 -3.39
C ILE A 51 2.73 -3.61 -4.61
N PRO A 52 4.06 -3.36 -4.56
CA PRO A 52 4.80 -2.93 -5.75
C PRO A 52 4.83 -3.92 -6.93
N PHE A 53 4.43 -5.17 -6.70
CA PHE A 53 4.46 -6.25 -7.70
C PHE A 53 3.09 -6.53 -8.30
N TYR A 54 2.02 -6.01 -7.69
CA TYR A 54 0.68 -6.12 -8.24
C TYR A 54 0.48 -5.21 -9.43
N SER A 55 -0.48 -5.55 -10.29
CA SER A 55 -0.97 -4.65 -11.34
C SER A 55 -1.47 -3.33 -10.75
N ARG A 56 -1.38 -2.25 -11.53
CA ARG A 56 -1.86 -0.93 -11.11
C ARG A 56 -3.34 -0.98 -10.78
N GLU A 57 -4.11 -1.70 -11.58
CA GLU A 57 -5.55 -1.90 -11.43
C GLU A 57 -5.86 -2.56 -10.09
N SER A 58 -5.19 -3.67 -9.75
CA SER A 58 -5.33 -4.33 -8.45
C SER A 58 -5.04 -3.39 -7.28
N VAL A 59 -3.96 -2.60 -7.37
CA VAL A 59 -3.63 -1.63 -6.31
C VAL A 59 -4.68 -0.51 -6.23
N LEU A 60 -5.23 -0.05 -7.35
CA LEU A 60 -6.32 0.94 -7.36
C LEU A 60 -7.61 0.39 -6.73
N TYR A 61 -7.97 -0.87 -7.01
CA TYR A 61 -9.11 -1.53 -6.35
C TYR A 61 -8.88 -1.65 -4.84
N LEU A 62 -7.68 -2.08 -4.41
CA LEU A 62 -7.31 -2.11 -2.99
C LEU A 62 -7.37 -0.72 -2.36
N CYS A 63 -6.95 0.31 -3.08
CA CYS A 63 -7.05 1.68 -2.61
C CYS A 63 -8.49 2.14 -2.44
N SER A 64 -9.40 1.79 -3.35
CA SER A 64 -10.83 2.10 -3.19
C SER A 64 -11.39 1.47 -1.92
N ALA A 65 -11.20 0.16 -1.75
CA ALA A 65 -11.67 -0.55 -0.55
C ALA A 65 -10.99 -0.04 0.74
N TYR A 66 -9.72 0.38 0.66
CA TYR A 66 -8.99 0.95 1.79
C TYR A 66 -9.55 2.32 2.18
N LEU A 67 -9.89 3.18 1.22
CA LEU A 67 -10.50 4.48 1.48
C LEU A 67 -11.88 4.35 2.13
N ASP A 68 -12.69 3.39 1.67
CA ASP A 68 -13.97 3.06 2.30
C ASP A 68 -13.73 2.60 3.75
N SER A 69 -12.81 1.65 3.94
CA SER A 69 -12.42 1.15 5.27
C SER A 69 -11.88 2.26 6.18
N ARG A 70 -11.16 3.26 5.64
CA ARG A 70 -10.69 4.43 6.41
C ARG A 70 -11.84 5.31 6.89
N SER A 71 -12.87 5.46 6.07
CA SER A 71 -14.01 6.31 6.40
C SER A 71 -14.96 5.68 7.43
N THR A 72 -15.03 4.35 7.49
CA THR A 72 -15.98 3.60 8.33
C THR A 72 -15.33 2.87 9.49
N CYS A 73 -14.26 2.10 9.22
CA CYS A 73 -13.66 1.16 10.16
C CYS A 73 -12.40 1.69 10.84
N MET A 74 -11.65 2.58 10.18
CA MET A 74 -10.38 3.14 10.67
C MET A 74 -10.47 4.67 10.84
N THR A 75 -11.57 5.13 11.43
CA THR A 75 -11.74 6.55 11.75
C THR A 75 -10.66 7.01 12.75
N PRO A 76 -10.34 8.32 12.84
CA PRO A 76 -9.35 8.81 13.81
C PRO A 76 -9.62 8.37 15.25
N LYS A 77 -10.91 8.28 15.65
CA LYS A 77 -11.32 7.77 16.95
C LYS A 77 -10.93 6.30 17.15
N VAL A 78 -11.17 5.46 16.15
CA VAL A 78 -10.81 4.03 16.19
C VAL A 78 -9.30 3.86 16.18
N LEU A 79 -8.59 4.54 15.28
CA LEU A 79 -7.12 4.48 15.19
C LEU A 79 -6.44 4.88 16.50
N ASN A 80 -6.98 5.88 17.20
CA ASN A 80 -6.40 6.30 18.47
C ASN A 80 -6.59 5.25 19.58
N ARG A 81 -7.69 4.47 19.56
CA ARG A 81 -7.97 3.40 20.53
C ARG A 81 -7.21 2.12 20.17
N CYS A 82 -7.24 1.74 18.89
CA CYS A 82 -6.75 0.46 18.38
C CYS A 82 -5.32 0.53 17.82
N LYS A 83 -4.43 1.33 18.43
CA LYS A 83 -3.08 1.57 17.90
C LYS A 83 -2.25 0.29 17.72
N GLN A 84 -2.47 -0.70 18.58
CA GLN A 84 -1.75 -1.97 18.58
C GLN A 84 -2.51 -3.10 17.87
N ASN A 85 -3.65 -2.79 17.24
CA ASN A 85 -4.43 -3.82 16.56
C ASN A 85 -3.69 -4.26 15.28
N GLU A 86 -3.36 -5.55 15.24
CA GLU A 86 -2.55 -6.16 14.18
C GLU A 86 -3.17 -6.04 12.78
N MET A 87 -4.49 -6.13 12.65
CA MET A 87 -5.18 -5.98 11.37
C MET A 87 -5.08 -4.54 10.85
N ILE A 88 -5.30 -3.55 11.72
CA ILE A 88 -5.15 -2.14 11.34
C ILE A 88 -3.70 -1.85 10.94
N ALA A 89 -2.73 -2.30 11.75
CA ALA A 89 -1.31 -2.11 11.44
C ALA A 89 -0.92 -2.77 10.11
N PHE A 90 -1.42 -3.98 9.85
CA PHE A 90 -1.22 -4.70 8.59
C PHE A 90 -1.75 -3.88 7.40
N ILE A 91 -3.02 -3.48 7.42
CA ILE A 91 -3.65 -2.73 6.32
C ILE A 91 -2.95 -1.39 6.10
N GLN A 92 -2.68 -0.63 7.18
CA GLN A 92 -2.05 0.68 7.08
C GLN A 92 -0.63 0.58 6.50
N SER A 93 0.18 -0.36 6.99
CA SER A 93 1.56 -0.51 6.51
C SER A 93 1.63 -0.81 5.01
N HIS A 94 0.68 -1.59 4.48
CA HIS A 94 0.65 -1.92 3.05
C HIS A 94 0.03 -0.83 2.17
N MET A 95 -1.03 -0.16 2.64
CA MET A 95 -1.84 0.69 1.77
C MET A 95 -1.64 2.19 1.96
N GLN A 96 -1.19 2.67 3.13
CA GLN A 96 -1.18 4.10 3.44
C GLN A 96 -0.35 4.92 2.43
N TYR A 97 0.79 4.40 1.98
CA TYR A 97 1.64 5.08 1.01
C TYR A 97 0.95 5.23 -0.36
N TYR A 98 0.38 4.13 -0.86
CA TYR A 98 -0.22 4.06 -2.19
C TYR A 98 -1.56 4.79 -2.27
N CYS A 99 -2.34 4.80 -1.18
CA CYS A 99 -3.72 5.27 -1.20
C CYS A 99 -3.94 6.55 -0.39
N GLY A 100 -2.91 7.03 0.31
CA GLY A 100 -2.98 8.22 1.16
C GLY A 100 -2.56 9.49 0.42
N ASN A 101 -2.10 10.47 1.19
CA ASN A 101 -1.62 11.75 0.68
C ASN A 101 -0.45 11.64 -0.33
N LYS A 102 0.26 10.51 -0.36
CA LYS A 102 1.38 10.24 -1.28
C LYS A 102 0.97 9.46 -2.53
N ALA A 103 -0.33 9.17 -2.73
CA ALA A 103 -0.83 8.37 -3.85
C ALA A 103 -0.27 8.82 -5.22
N LYS A 104 -0.30 10.12 -5.51
CA LYS A 104 0.24 10.65 -6.76
C LYS A 104 1.73 10.31 -6.98
N ILE A 105 2.55 10.40 -5.93
CA ILE A 105 3.98 10.02 -6.01
C ILE A 105 4.11 8.53 -6.28
N ALA A 106 3.37 7.71 -5.54
CA ALA A 106 3.38 6.26 -5.70
C ALA A 106 3.01 5.84 -7.14
N PHE A 107 1.91 6.38 -7.67
CA PHE A 107 1.37 6.00 -8.97
C PHE A 107 2.08 6.63 -10.18
N THR A 108 2.78 7.75 -10.01
CA THR A 108 3.56 8.39 -11.10
C THR A 108 4.72 7.49 -11.58
N LYS A 109 5.28 6.67 -10.69
CA LYS A 109 6.41 5.78 -11.00
C LYS A 109 6.06 4.29 -10.95
N PHE A 110 4.79 3.97 -10.72
CA PHE A 110 4.34 2.62 -10.39
C PHE A 110 4.69 1.60 -11.46
N GLU A 111 4.29 1.83 -12.72
CA GLU A 111 4.58 0.88 -13.82
C GLU A 111 6.08 0.61 -13.97
N CYS A 112 6.88 1.67 -14.06
CA CYS A 112 8.32 1.51 -14.22
C CYS A 112 8.92 0.74 -13.04
N LEU A 113 8.54 1.11 -11.80
CA LEU A 113 9.02 0.42 -10.61
C LEU A 113 8.61 -1.05 -10.63
N ARG A 114 7.34 -1.34 -10.89
CA ARG A 114 6.80 -2.70 -11.00
C ARG A 114 7.60 -3.52 -12.02
N ASP A 115 7.78 -3.01 -13.24
CA ASP A 115 8.52 -3.70 -14.30
C ASP A 115 9.99 -3.90 -13.94
N ALA A 116 10.62 -2.91 -13.31
CA ALA A 116 11.99 -3.03 -12.82
C ALA A 116 12.10 -4.11 -11.74
N LEU A 117 11.19 -4.13 -10.76
CA LEU A 117 11.15 -5.11 -9.68
C LEU A 117 10.83 -6.53 -10.19
N ILE A 118 9.94 -6.67 -11.18
CA ILE A 118 9.64 -7.95 -11.80
C ILE A 118 10.86 -8.47 -12.56
N SER A 119 11.54 -7.60 -13.31
CA SER A 119 12.75 -7.98 -14.05
C SER A 119 13.94 -8.33 -13.15
N ALA A 120 13.94 -7.86 -11.90
CA ALA A 120 14.92 -8.19 -10.88
C ALA A 120 14.53 -9.45 -10.09
N SER A 121 14.01 -10.48 -10.76
CA SER A 121 13.52 -11.73 -10.13
C SER A 121 14.55 -12.44 -9.25
N LYS A 122 15.84 -12.30 -9.57
CA LYS A 122 16.96 -12.77 -8.73
C LYS A 122 16.97 -12.19 -7.30
N CYS A 123 16.29 -11.06 -7.07
CA CYS A 123 16.20 -10.39 -5.78
C CYS A 123 14.97 -10.80 -4.97
N TRP A 124 13.99 -11.49 -5.58
CA TRP A 124 12.75 -11.92 -4.92
C TRP A 124 12.97 -12.84 -3.72
N PRO A 125 13.98 -13.74 -3.67
CA PRO A 125 14.23 -14.57 -2.49
C PRO A 125 14.45 -13.77 -1.20
N HIS A 126 14.85 -12.50 -1.30
CA HIS A 126 14.93 -11.64 -0.12
C HIS A 126 13.55 -11.28 0.45
N LEU A 127 12.49 -11.25 -0.37
CA LEU A 127 11.12 -10.90 0.02
C LEU A 127 10.27 -12.10 0.44
N GLU A 128 10.72 -13.32 0.16
CA GLU A 128 9.97 -14.54 0.48
C GLU A 128 9.75 -14.63 2.00
N GLY A 129 8.48 -14.69 2.38
CA GLY A 129 8.05 -14.77 3.77
C GLY A 129 6.57 -14.45 3.89
N VAL A 130 5.85 -15.16 4.75
CA VAL A 130 4.45 -14.86 5.01
C VAL A 130 4.39 -13.50 5.71
N PRO A 131 3.63 -12.52 5.21
CA PRO A 131 3.45 -11.24 5.90
C PRO A 131 2.58 -11.45 7.15
N LEU A 132 3.22 -11.87 8.25
CA LEU A 132 2.57 -12.03 9.55
C LEU A 132 2.69 -10.73 10.35
N PRO A 133 1.63 -10.28 11.05
CA PRO A 133 1.67 -9.08 11.89
C PRO A 133 2.75 -9.11 12.99
N SER A 134 3.08 -10.32 13.47
CA SER A 134 4.11 -10.58 14.49
C SER A 134 5.54 -10.60 13.96
N TYR A 135 5.75 -10.55 12.63
CA TYR A 135 7.07 -10.60 11.98
C TYR A 135 7.78 -9.23 12.02
N GLN A 136 7.85 -8.62 13.21
CA GLN A 136 8.54 -7.35 13.44
C GLN A 136 10.06 -7.55 13.47
N ALA A 137 10.53 -8.67 14.01
CA ALA A 137 11.95 -9.00 14.08
C ALA A 137 12.49 -9.40 12.69
N GLY A 138 13.44 -8.62 12.15
CA GLY A 138 14.13 -8.93 10.90
C GLY A 138 13.48 -8.39 9.61
N LYS A 139 12.24 -7.89 9.66
CA LYS A 139 11.54 -7.26 8.51
C LYS A 139 12.41 -6.23 7.79
N CYS A 140 13.04 -5.33 8.53
CA CYS A 140 13.83 -4.25 7.92
C CYS A 140 15.22 -4.69 7.46
N GLU A 141 15.76 -5.78 8.00
CA GLU A 141 16.98 -6.40 7.48
C GLU A 141 16.71 -7.03 6.10
N VAL A 142 15.64 -7.81 6.01
CA VAL A 142 15.11 -8.35 4.75
C VAL A 142 14.88 -7.24 3.74
N MET A 143 14.21 -6.16 4.15
CA MET A 143 13.95 -5.03 3.24
C MET A 143 15.21 -4.31 2.79
N SER A 144 16.22 -4.22 3.66
CA SER A 144 17.53 -3.67 3.29
C SER A 144 18.24 -4.54 2.27
N LYS A 145 18.24 -5.87 2.44
CA LYS A 145 18.83 -6.82 1.47
C LYS A 145 18.14 -6.73 0.11
N PHE A 146 16.81 -6.76 0.11
CA PHE A 146 16.01 -6.59 -1.10
C PHE A 146 16.32 -5.26 -1.81
N PHE A 147 16.26 -4.14 -1.08
CA PHE A 147 16.52 -2.82 -1.64
C PHE A 147 17.90 -2.74 -2.29
N ASN A 148 18.94 -3.22 -1.58
CA ASN A 148 20.30 -3.22 -2.12
C ASN A 148 20.43 -4.06 -3.39
N CYS A 149 19.68 -5.16 -3.50
CA CYS A 149 19.70 -6.04 -4.67
C CYS A 149 19.03 -5.39 -5.89
N VAL A 150 17.87 -4.73 -5.71
CA VAL A 150 17.10 -4.13 -6.82
C VAL A 150 17.59 -2.73 -7.22
N LEU A 151 18.35 -2.06 -6.35
CA LEU A 151 18.80 -0.68 -6.57
C LEU A 151 19.43 -0.44 -7.95
N PRO A 152 20.40 -1.26 -8.44
CA PRO A 152 21.00 -1.02 -9.75
C PRO A 152 19.98 -1.08 -10.89
N THR A 153 19.05 -2.05 -10.85
CA THR A 153 18.02 -2.22 -11.88
C THR A 153 17.01 -1.07 -11.86
N VAL A 154 16.62 -0.59 -10.68
CA VAL A 154 15.71 0.55 -10.53
C VAL A 154 16.36 1.84 -11.03
N GLU A 155 17.64 2.05 -10.70
CA GLU A 155 18.40 3.22 -11.16
C GLU A 155 18.54 3.24 -12.69
N GLU A 156 18.91 2.11 -13.28
CA GLU A 156 19.11 1.97 -14.72
C GLU A 156 17.81 2.18 -15.50
N LYS A 157 16.72 1.53 -15.09
CA LYS A 157 15.45 1.54 -15.85
C LYS A 157 14.58 2.77 -15.57
N CYS A 158 14.54 3.22 -14.32
CA CYS A 158 13.54 4.20 -13.86
C CYS A 158 14.11 5.52 -13.35
N LYS A 159 15.45 5.66 -13.35
CA LYS A 159 16.19 6.84 -12.89
C LYS A 159 16.07 7.09 -11.39
N SER A 160 16.89 8.00 -10.86
CA SER A 160 17.01 8.25 -9.41
C SER A 160 15.70 8.65 -8.71
N SER A 161 14.75 9.30 -9.40
CA SER A 161 13.44 9.63 -8.81
C SER A 161 12.63 8.40 -8.39
N ALA A 162 12.80 7.28 -9.09
CA ALA A 162 12.13 6.03 -8.76
C ALA A 162 12.75 5.38 -7.52
N VAL A 163 14.07 5.49 -7.34
CA VAL A 163 14.75 5.07 -6.12
C VAL A 163 14.17 5.78 -4.90
N TYR A 164 14.01 7.10 -4.97
CA TYR A 164 13.43 7.87 -3.86
C TYR A 164 11.98 7.45 -3.55
N THR A 165 11.19 7.16 -4.59
CA THR A 165 9.83 6.65 -4.46
C THR A 165 9.80 5.28 -3.77
N LEU A 166 10.73 4.38 -4.13
CA LEU A 166 10.86 3.07 -3.49
C LEU A 166 11.32 3.18 -2.03
N VAL A 167 12.29 4.05 -1.73
CA VAL A 167 12.74 4.32 -0.35
C VAL A 167 11.60 4.86 0.48
N ASP A 168 10.78 5.78 -0.06
CA ASP A 168 9.65 6.34 0.68
C ASP A 168 8.56 5.30 0.94
N ALA A 169 8.31 4.41 -0.02
CA ALA A 169 7.39 3.29 0.14
C ALA A 169 7.84 2.31 1.25
N ILE A 170 9.12 1.91 1.25
CA ILE A 170 9.70 1.04 2.29
C ILE A 170 9.72 1.74 3.66
N SER A 171 10.00 3.04 3.68
CA SER A 171 9.92 3.86 4.91
C SER A 171 8.51 3.91 5.47
N SER A 172 7.52 4.10 4.60
CA SER A 172 6.09 4.10 4.97
C SER A 172 5.61 2.71 5.40
N PHE A 173 6.23 1.65 4.89
CA PHE A 173 6.03 0.27 5.35
C PHE A 173 6.65 0.01 6.74
N GLY A 174 7.42 0.95 7.29
CA GLY A 174 7.98 0.91 8.63
C GLY A 174 9.48 0.60 8.69
N CYS A 175 10.21 0.68 7.57
CA CYS A 175 11.63 0.35 7.53
C CYS A 175 12.49 1.51 7.01
N ILE A 176 13.48 1.91 7.81
CA ILE A 176 14.43 2.97 7.44
C ILE A 176 15.61 2.32 6.70
N ILE A 177 15.77 2.66 5.42
CA ILE A 177 16.86 2.14 4.57
C ILE A 177 17.86 3.25 4.28
N ARG A 178 19.08 3.13 4.80
CA ARG A 178 20.20 4.09 4.63
C ARG A 178 19.79 5.54 4.89
N ASN A 179 20.14 6.09 6.05
CA ASN A 179 19.73 7.43 6.49
C ASN A 179 19.87 8.54 5.44
N GLU A 180 20.94 8.54 4.64
CA GLU A 180 21.13 9.54 3.58
C GLU A 180 20.13 9.43 2.43
N LEU A 181 19.75 8.21 2.01
CA LEU A 181 18.72 8.02 1.00
C LEU A 181 17.35 8.44 1.51
N VAL A 182 17.04 8.19 2.79
CA VAL A 182 15.80 8.67 3.40
C VAL A 182 15.73 10.19 3.38
N LYS A 183 16.82 10.89 3.72
CA LYS A 183 16.89 12.37 3.62
C LYS A 183 16.71 12.85 2.18
N GLN A 184 17.33 12.21 1.20
CA GLN A 184 17.17 12.56 -0.20
C GLN A 184 15.74 12.32 -0.71
N SER A 185 15.13 11.21 -0.28
CA SER A 185 13.75 10.90 -0.58
C SER A 185 12.79 11.93 0.01
N ALA A 186 12.99 12.35 1.26
CA ALA A 186 12.21 13.41 1.89
C ALA A 186 12.30 14.74 1.09
N LYS A 187 13.51 15.14 0.67
CA LYS A 187 13.69 16.33 -0.19
C LYS A 187 12.97 16.21 -1.53
N TYR A 188 12.95 15.01 -2.12
CA TYR A 188 12.21 14.75 -3.36
C TYR A 188 10.69 14.89 -3.13
N VAL A 189 10.16 14.32 -2.05
CA VAL A 189 8.75 14.43 -1.66
C VAL A 189 8.36 15.90 -1.44
N GLU A 190 9.18 16.67 -0.72
CA GLU A 190 8.98 18.11 -0.51
C GLU A 190 8.94 18.89 -1.83
N LYS A 191 9.89 18.60 -2.75
CA LYS A 191 9.92 19.22 -4.08
C LYS A 191 8.64 18.95 -4.86
N VAL A 192 8.12 17.71 -4.81
CA VAL A 192 6.85 17.36 -5.46
C VAL A 192 5.67 18.05 -4.76
N ASN A 193 5.71 18.17 -3.43
CA ASN A 193 4.68 18.83 -2.64
C ASN A 193 4.70 20.36 -2.73
N SER A 194 5.66 20.99 -3.41
CA SER A 194 5.68 22.44 -3.63
C SER A 194 4.39 22.97 -4.28
N THR A 195 3.62 22.09 -4.92
CA THR A 195 2.30 22.36 -5.53
C THR A 195 1.12 22.23 -4.55
N GLY A 196 1.35 21.83 -3.29
CA GLY A 196 0.31 21.59 -2.27
C GLY A 196 -0.53 20.32 -2.50
N GLN A 197 -0.06 19.42 -3.37
CA GLN A 197 -0.83 18.26 -3.83
C GLN A 197 -0.64 16.98 -3.00
N LEU A 198 0.13 16.99 -1.90
CA LEU A 198 0.26 15.82 -1.01
C LEU A 198 -0.61 15.95 0.25
N THR A 199 -1.92 16.12 0.04
CA THR A 199 -2.92 16.11 1.13
C THR A 199 -3.80 14.87 1.04
N ASP A 200 -4.39 14.45 2.16
CA ASP A 200 -5.31 13.30 2.18
C ASP A 200 -6.49 13.48 1.21
N LYS A 201 -7.05 14.70 1.14
CA LYS A 201 -8.14 15.03 0.22
C LYS A 201 -7.70 14.92 -1.24
N PHE A 202 -6.49 15.38 -1.56
CA PHE A 202 -5.95 15.27 -2.91
C PHE A 202 -5.68 13.80 -3.28
N GLY A 203 -5.05 13.02 -2.38
CA GLY A 203 -4.80 11.60 -2.60
C GLY A 203 -6.08 10.82 -2.86
N GLN A 204 -7.13 11.04 -2.07
CA GLN A 204 -8.44 10.42 -2.28
C GLN A 204 -9.09 10.79 -3.61
N LYS A 205 -8.92 12.04 -4.05
CA LYS A 205 -9.41 12.48 -5.35
C LYS A 205 -8.62 11.80 -6.47
N TYR A 206 -7.30 11.80 -6.37
CA TYR A 206 -6.40 11.17 -7.33
C TYR A 206 -6.75 9.69 -7.56
N ILE A 207 -6.91 8.91 -6.48
CA ILE A 207 -7.31 7.49 -6.61
C ILE A 207 -8.65 7.32 -7.33
N ARG A 208 -9.64 8.17 -7.02
CA ARG A 208 -10.96 8.10 -7.68
C ARG A 208 -10.88 8.45 -9.16
N ASP A 209 -10.10 9.46 -9.51
CA ASP A 209 -9.91 9.88 -10.90
C ASP A 209 -9.20 8.76 -11.70
N GLU A 210 -8.15 8.15 -11.13
CA GLU A 210 -7.43 7.02 -11.74
C GLU A 210 -8.32 5.78 -11.91
N LEU A 211 -9.10 5.41 -10.89
CA LEU A 211 -10.01 4.26 -10.98
C LEU A 211 -11.10 4.48 -12.03
N SER A 212 -11.63 5.71 -12.12
CA SER A 212 -12.65 6.08 -13.12
C SER A 212 -12.10 6.06 -14.56
N ALA A 213 -10.79 6.16 -14.75
CA ALA A 213 -10.17 6.02 -16.07
C ALA A 213 -9.97 4.55 -16.47
N VAL A 214 -9.86 3.63 -15.50
CA VAL A 214 -9.71 2.19 -15.73
C VAL A 214 -11.05 1.52 -16.03
N LEU A 215 -12.14 1.94 -15.37
CA LEU A 215 -13.46 1.31 -15.53
C LEU A 215 -14.04 1.37 -16.97
N PRO A 216 -13.94 2.48 -17.73
CA PRO A 216 -14.41 2.55 -19.12
C PRO A 216 -13.69 1.59 -20.07
N ALA A 217 -12.42 1.25 -19.80
CA ALA A 217 -11.62 0.38 -20.65
C ALA A 217 -12.07 -1.11 -20.59
N LEU A 218 -12.78 -1.51 -19.53
CA LEU A 218 -13.26 -2.89 -19.35
C LEU A 218 -14.59 -3.17 -20.06
N ASP A 219 -15.37 -2.13 -20.39
CA ASP A 219 -16.60 -2.27 -21.16
C ASP A 219 -16.30 -2.41 -22.67
N GLU A 220 -15.23 -1.79 -23.16
CA GLU A 220 -14.82 -1.93 -24.57
C GLU A 220 -14.20 -3.32 -24.86
N GLU A 221 -13.43 -3.90 -23.94
CA GLU A 221 -12.90 -5.27 -24.11
C GLU A 221 -14.00 -6.36 -24.05
N LYS A 222 -15.12 -6.09 -23.36
CA LYS A 222 -16.27 -7.01 -23.30
C LYS A 222 -17.19 -6.95 -24.53
N HIS A 223 -17.01 -5.99 -25.43
CA HIS A 223 -17.83 -5.85 -26.64
C HIS A 223 -17.02 -6.05 -27.94
N GLY A 224 -15.75 -6.45 -27.81
CA GLY A 224 -14.81 -6.70 -28.92
C GLY A 224 -14.41 -8.16 -29.15
N GLN A 225 -15.13 -9.14 -28.60
CA GLN A 225 -14.96 -10.58 -28.91
C GLN A 225 -16.26 -11.22 -29.40
#